data_AF-A0A816FLU8-F1
#
_entry.id   AF-A0A816FLU8-F1
#
_cell.length_a   1.000
_cell.length_b   1.000
_cell.length_c   1.000
_cell.angle_alpha   90.00
_cell.angle_beta   90.00
_cell.angle_gamma   90.00
#
_symmetry.space_group_name_H-M   'P 1'
#
loop_
_entity.id
_entity.type
_entity.pdbx_description
1 polymer ?
#
loop_
_entity_poly.entity_id
_entity_poly.type
_entity_poly.pdbx_seq_one_letter_code
_entity_poly.pdbx_strand_id
1 'polypeptide(L)'
;ESTIGLIIPSDRGFRVYNVAFINFLKNSTIPIIGPIYVEPCNDHCAGYTTKFGNLSFTNVQLRAKFRWDYDGIYVDEDGTLTSQNQSMIVLTQNGLNNESSSCAPASLFENAVQCPLSNGPWIRMTLTENYNVSGSINNGPLFITDDNNHTTYVPWTEGGLSYNKGYVVALQVNRTYRLDYSGSRSWLYHEYWITLYDMAPGDYIIIKHNMDSKPDDIYFYSPMRSYSSLSFNGASMYDSENKTFSYIIKNSSTSSTSNDVQLRVRFYKNSGGGGGYIFQTECFYPTPRHWSNDTDWTEQQTYPNWYKQKPGDYQNITIPWCYQMIIDQPLPRIQTLRIEGTLEFKSGINHTMYVDNIVIDGGRLIAGSEQSPFVQNIDIILPASGTIKSTLTNISRSAYTTSYVYQSGLDLHGSAHNITWTRIADTVQAGNYSITLEESVDWQIGDEFVITTTDTSISHTERHRIAGITNNRIIRTTKPLSYTHQVIRRSFSNGSSVYIAAAVGLLTHNIRIISTGVQSDRASVKISIVNTSSIYRPNIFHVSLSNVQFIGIGQFSDSSSEIEKSGIFISSINASMSAWPTYIRGCSFDGGFNTA
;
A
#
# COMPACT_ATOMS: atom_id res chain seq x y z
N GLU A 1 12.83 -31.66 13.65
CA GLU A 1 11.97 -30.53 13.24
C GLU A 1 12.00 -29.46 14.32
N SER A 2 12.08 -28.19 13.94
CA SER A 2 12.02 -27.06 14.87
C SER A 2 10.59 -26.55 14.99
N THR A 3 10.00 -26.63 16.18
CA THR A 3 8.64 -26.11 16.43
C THR A 3 8.74 -24.61 16.71
N ILE A 4 8.08 -23.81 15.87
CA ILE A 4 8.02 -22.34 15.99
C ILE A 4 6.61 -21.94 16.43
N GLY A 5 6.49 -21.05 17.42
CA GLY A 5 5.19 -20.57 17.89
C GLY A 5 4.64 -19.41 17.04
N LEU A 6 5.48 -18.40 16.80
CA LEU A 6 5.16 -17.16 16.13
C LEU A 6 6.35 -16.70 15.28
N ILE A 7 6.10 -16.44 14.01
CA ILE A 7 7.03 -15.78 13.10
C ILE A 7 6.60 -14.31 13.03
N ILE A 8 7.52 -13.40 13.34
CA ILE A 8 7.30 -11.95 13.23
C ILE A 8 7.31 -11.55 11.74
N PRO A 9 6.37 -10.71 11.26
CA PRO A 9 6.33 -10.30 9.87
C PRO A 9 7.53 -9.43 9.47
N SER A 10 7.87 -9.46 8.18
CA SER A 10 8.86 -8.55 7.58
C SER A 10 8.28 -7.14 7.31
N ASP A 11 7.42 -6.66 8.21
CA ASP A 11 6.73 -5.37 8.10
C ASP A 11 6.36 -4.81 9.48
N ARG A 12 5.86 -3.58 9.53
CA ARG A 12 5.69 -2.75 10.73
C ARG A 12 4.29 -2.78 11.31
N GLY A 13 4.18 -2.20 12.51
CA GLY A 13 2.91 -2.08 13.24
C GLY A 13 2.45 -3.37 13.92
N PHE A 14 3.19 -4.47 13.78
CA PHE A 14 2.85 -5.75 14.39
C PHE A 14 2.97 -5.71 15.92
N ARG A 15 2.01 -6.36 16.58
CA ARG A 15 1.74 -6.24 18.02
C ARG A 15 1.27 -7.57 18.57
N VAL A 16 1.82 -8.00 19.70
CA VAL A 16 1.53 -9.29 20.34
C VAL A 16 1.12 -9.05 21.79
N TYR A 17 -0.18 -9.17 22.08
CA TYR A 17 -0.73 -8.89 23.41
C TYR A 17 -1.66 -10.00 23.88
N ASN A 18 -1.63 -10.29 25.19
CA ASN A 18 -2.50 -11.29 25.82
C ASN A 18 -2.31 -12.72 25.25
N VAL A 19 -1.06 -13.12 25.02
CA VAL A 19 -0.70 -14.42 24.43
C VAL A 19 0.02 -15.31 25.45
N ALA A 20 -0.37 -16.58 25.49
CA ALA A 20 0.26 -17.61 26.31
C ALA A 20 1.07 -18.58 25.45
N PHE A 21 2.38 -18.68 25.71
CA PHE A 21 3.26 -19.67 25.10
C PHE A 21 3.47 -20.85 26.05
N ILE A 22 3.13 -22.06 25.61
CA ILE A 22 3.07 -23.24 26.47
C ILE A 22 3.85 -24.42 25.84
N ASN A 23 4.68 -25.11 26.64
CA ASN A 23 5.42 -26.35 26.29
C ASN A 23 6.52 -26.23 25.21
N PHE A 24 7.28 -25.13 25.19
CA PHE A 24 8.52 -24.98 24.40
C PHE A 24 9.74 -25.43 25.22
N LEU A 25 9.83 -26.75 25.44
CA LEU A 25 10.73 -27.40 26.41
C LEU A 25 12.12 -27.79 25.88
N LYS A 26 12.46 -27.50 24.62
CA LYS A 26 13.75 -27.86 24.02
C LYS A 26 14.40 -26.63 23.40
N ASN A 27 15.74 -26.56 23.38
CA ASN A 27 16.48 -25.55 22.60
C ASN A 27 16.10 -25.50 21.11
N SER A 28 15.55 -26.59 20.56
CA SER A 28 15.08 -26.67 19.16
C SER A 28 13.63 -26.17 18.96
N THR A 29 12.94 -25.74 20.02
CA THR A 29 11.56 -25.20 19.97
C THR A 29 11.58 -23.75 20.42
N ILE A 30 11.15 -22.84 19.55
CA ILE A 30 11.33 -21.39 19.74
C ILE A 30 9.96 -20.70 19.66
N PRO A 31 9.46 -20.07 20.74
CA PRO A 31 8.16 -19.40 20.72
C PRO A 31 8.07 -18.24 19.73
N ILE A 32 9.10 -17.38 19.66
CA ILE A 32 9.12 -16.19 18.80
C ILE A 32 10.39 -16.17 17.96
N ILE A 33 10.28 -15.95 16.66
CA ILE A 33 11.42 -15.79 15.75
C ILE A 33 11.17 -14.65 14.76
N GLY A 34 12.25 -14.01 14.28
CA GLY A 34 12.16 -13.01 13.22
C GLY A 34 11.66 -13.57 11.88
N PRO A 35 11.57 -12.73 10.83
CA PRO A 35 10.89 -13.11 9.59
C PRO A 35 11.52 -14.32 8.87
N ILE A 36 10.69 -15.17 8.27
CA ILE A 36 11.13 -16.35 7.50
C ILE A 36 10.56 -16.23 6.08
N TYR A 37 11.43 -16.26 5.06
CA TYR A 37 11.10 -16.33 3.62
C TYR A 37 9.83 -15.56 3.22
N VAL A 38 9.87 -14.24 3.42
CA VAL A 38 8.80 -13.34 3.00
C VAL A 38 9.24 -12.72 1.69
N GLU A 39 8.64 -13.10 0.54
CA GLU A 39 8.95 -12.45 -0.73
C GLU A 39 8.79 -10.92 -0.55
N PRO A 40 9.85 -10.14 -0.80
CA PRO A 40 10.95 -10.42 -1.72
C PRO A 40 12.30 -10.65 -1.02
N CYS A 41 12.31 -10.84 0.30
CA CYS A 41 13.49 -11.30 1.03
C CYS A 41 13.70 -12.80 0.85
N ASN A 42 14.85 -13.16 0.26
CA ASN A 42 15.20 -14.54 -0.08
C ASN A 42 16.19 -15.19 0.89
N ASP A 43 16.96 -14.40 1.65
CA ASP A 43 17.90 -14.92 2.65
C ASP A 43 18.21 -13.83 3.70
N HIS A 44 18.53 -14.24 4.93
CA HIS A 44 18.85 -13.37 6.07
C HIS A 44 17.90 -12.14 6.19
N CYS A 45 16.61 -12.36 6.45
CA CYS A 45 15.60 -11.30 6.44
C CYS A 45 15.66 -10.35 7.65
N ALA A 46 15.69 -9.05 7.39
CA ALA A 46 15.67 -8.05 8.45
C ALA A 46 14.27 -7.81 9.03
N GLY A 47 14.10 -8.04 10.33
CA GLY A 47 12.87 -7.75 11.07
C GLY A 47 12.70 -6.28 11.43
N TYR A 48 11.45 -5.89 11.66
CA TYR A 48 11.08 -4.53 12.09
C TYR A 48 10.77 -4.47 13.59
N THR A 49 10.51 -3.26 14.09
CA THR A 49 10.05 -3.01 15.46
C THR A 49 8.74 -3.76 15.73
N THR A 50 8.74 -4.67 16.71
CA THR A 50 7.54 -5.39 17.18
C THR A 50 7.31 -5.10 18.64
N LYS A 51 6.06 -4.84 19.02
CA LYS A 51 5.68 -4.53 20.42
C LYS A 51 4.96 -5.71 21.06
N PHE A 52 5.32 -5.98 22.32
CA PHE A 52 4.83 -7.08 23.13
C PHE A 52 4.30 -6.57 24.47
N GLY A 53 3.27 -7.22 25.00
CA GLY A 53 2.78 -6.97 26.36
C GLY A 53 1.79 -8.02 26.83
N ASN A 54 1.57 -8.12 28.14
CA ASN A 54 0.69 -9.08 28.79
C ASN A 54 0.89 -10.52 28.27
N LEU A 55 2.15 -10.97 28.24
CA LEU A 55 2.52 -12.32 27.84
C LEU A 55 2.60 -13.27 29.03
N SER A 56 2.33 -14.55 28.79
CA SER A 56 2.58 -15.62 29.77
C SER A 56 3.36 -16.78 29.15
N PHE A 57 4.21 -17.41 29.96
CA PHE A 57 5.13 -18.46 29.52
C PHE A 57 5.10 -19.62 30.52
N THR A 58 4.62 -20.78 30.07
CA THR A 58 4.53 -22.01 30.89
C THR A 58 5.32 -23.12 30.23
N ASN A 59 6.28 -23.73 30.92
CA ASN A 59 7.15 -24.77 30.35
C ASN A 59 7.88 -24.29 29.08
N VAL A 60 8.52 -23.11 29.14
CA VAL A 60 9.26 -22.49 28.03
C VAL A 60 10.70 -22.25 28.47
N GLN A 61 11.67 -22.74 27.68
CA GLN A 61 13.10 -22.60 28.00
C GLN A 61 13.74 -21.33 27.41
N LEU A 62 13.48 -21.05 26.13
CA LEU A 62 13.87 -19.82 25.43
C LEU A 62 12.60 -19.16 24.86
N ARG A 63 12.54 -17.83 24.87
CA ARG A 63 11.37 -17.04 24.45
C ARG A 63 11.48 -16.56 23.02
N ALA A 64 12.65 -16.06 22.62
CA ALA A 64 12.94 -15.76 21.23
C ALA A 64 14.40 -16.03 20.85
N LYS A 65 14.66 -16.09 19.55
CA LYS A 65 16.01 -16.23 18.96
C LYS A 65 16.27 -15.12 17.95
N PHE A 66 17.44 -14.49 18.05
CA PHE A 66 18.00 -13.65 17.00
C PHE A 66 19.03 -14.48 16.22
N ARG A 67 18.83 -14.60 14.91
CA ARG A 67 19.70 -15.38 14.01
C ARG A 67 20.87 -14.56 13.45
N TRP A 68 20.66 -13.24 13.34
CA TRP A 68 21.59 -12.25 12.80
C TRP A 68 21.28 -10.87 13.40
N ASP A 69 22.16 -9.90 13.18
CA ASP A 69 22.20 -8.65 13.95
C ASP A 69 21.09 -7.63 13.64
N TYR A 70 20.19 -8.01 12.75
CA TYR A 70 19.06 -7.23 12.25
C TYR A 70 17.77 -8.08 12.17
N ASP A 71 17.70 -9.19 12.90
CA ASP A 71 16.55 -10.12 12.89
C ASP A 71 15.27 -9.52 13.51
N GLY A 72 15.39 -8.43 14.27
CA GLY A 72 14.28 -7.61 14.74
C GLY A 72 14.68 -6.56 15.77
N ILE A 73 13.70 -5.77 16.21
CA ILE A 73 13.78 -4.92 17.40
C ILE A 73 12.52 -5.22 18.22
N TYR A 74 12.66 -5.78 19.41
CA TYR A 74 11.50 -6.17 20.22
C TYR A 74 11.33 -5.22 21.41
N VAL A 75 10.19 -4.54 21.46
CA VAL A 75 9.82 -3.66 22.58
C VAL A 75 8.87 -4.41 23.50
N ASP A 76 9.32 -4.69 24.71
CA ASP A 76 8.54 -5.27 25.79
C ASP A 76 7.94 -4.14 26.62
N GLU A 77 6.66 -3.82 26.40
CA GLU A 77 6.05 -2.62 26.96
C GLU A 77 5.78 -2.72 28.46
N ASP A 78 5.66 -3.93 29.02
CA ASP A 78 5.32 -4.15 30.43
C ASP A 78 6.27 -5.10 31.19
N GLY A 79 7.32 -5.60 30.52
CA GLY A 79 8.33 -6.48 31.13
C GLY A 79 7.96 -7.97 31.07
N THR A 80 6.78 -8.33 30.55
CA THR A 80 6.32 -9.73 30.51
C THR A 80 7.12 -10.59 29.53
N LEU A 81 7.61 -10.04 28.42
CA LEU A 81 8.46 -10.76 27.46
C LEU A 81 9.87 -11.04 28.04
N THR A 82 10.42 -10.16 28.87
CA THR A 82 11.79 -10.22 29.44
C THR A 82 11.85 -10.69 30.89
N SER A 83 10.71 -10.86 31.56
CA SER A 83 10.59 -11.10 33.02
C SER A 83 11.23 -9.99 33.86
N GLN A 84 11.11 -8.74 33.41
CA GLN A 84 11.51 -7.55 34.16
C GLN A 84 10.28 -6.86 34.76
N ASN A 85 10.50 -5.95 35.70
CA ASN A 85 9.46 -5.16 36.35
C ASN A 85 9.25 -3.77 35.71
N GLN A 86 9.74 -3.60 34.48
CA GLN A 86 9.75 -2.34 33.73
C GLN A 86 9.76 -2.64 32.22
N SER A 87 9.41 -1.65 31.40
CA SER A 87 9.49 -1.76 29.94
C SER A 87 10.94 -1.93 29.48
N MET A 88 11.18 -2.91 28.61
CA MET A 88 12.50 -3.25 28.08
C MET A 88 12.51 -3.18 26.55
N ILE A 89 13.70 -3.07 25.98
CA ILE A 89 13.95 -3.33 24.56
C ILE A 89 14.94 -4.49 24.44
N VAL A 90 14.66 -5.43 23.55
CA VAL A 90 15.48 -6.60 23.27
C VAL A 90 16.01 -6.51 21.84
N LEU A 91 17.31 -6.69 21.72
CA LEU A 91 18.10 -6.50 20.51
C LEU A 91 19.06 -7.69 20.36
N THR A 92 19.63 -7.89 19.17
CA THR A 92 20.77 -8.81 18.97
C THR A 92 21.90 -8.53 19.99
N GLN A 93 22.64 -9.56 20.36
CA GLN A 93 23.82 -9.44 21.22
C GLN A 93 25.01 -8.75 20.52
N ASN A 94 25.15 -8.85 19.19
CA ASN A 94 26.21 -8.15 18.47
C ASN A 94 25.67 -6.82 17.93
N GLY A 95 26.09 -5.70 18.53
CA GLY A 95 25.63 -4.38 18.15
C GLY A 95 26.17 -3.29 19.07
N LEU A 96 25.71 -2.05 18.88
CA LEU A 96 26.09 -0.87 19.67
C LEU A 96 25.41 -0.78 21.05
N ASN A 97 24.96 -1.93 21.55
CA ASN A 97 24.21 -2.11 22.80
C ASN A 97 25.03 -2.89 23.86
N ASN A 98 26.10 -3.57 23.45
CA ASN A 98 26.75 -4.63 24.21
C ASN A 98 27.58 -4.14 25.42
N GLU A 99 27.88 -2.84 25.52
CA GLU A 99 28.80 -2.30 26.55
C GLU A 99 28.24 -1.10 27.34
N SER A 100 26.99 -0.69 27.12
CA SER A 100 26.35 0.26 28.03
C SER A 100 26.06 -0.42 29.38
N SER A 101 26.43 0.21 30.50
CA SER A 101 26.31 -0.36 31.86
C SER A 101 24.87 -0.68 32.32
N SER A 102 23.87 -0.36 31.49
CA SER A 102 22.45 -0.59 31.73
C SER A 102 21.84 -1.67 30.83
N CYS A 103 22.55 -2.13 29.79
CA CYS A 103 22.14 -3.29 29.00
C CYS A 103 22.76 -4.57 29.59
N ALA A 104 22.05 -5.70 29.49
CA ALA A 104 22.53 -6.99 29.98
C ALA A 104 22.16 -8.14 29.02
N PRO A 105 22.93 -9.25 28.99
CA PRO A 105 22.55 -10.45 28.25
C PRO A 105 21.15 -10.94 28.65
N ALA A 106 20.28 -11.14 27.67
CA ALA A 106 18.90 -11.54 27.90
C ALA A 106 18.84 -13.08 27.98
N SER A 107 19.06 -13.63 29.17
CA SER A 107 19.23 -15.08 29.41
C SER A 107 18.07 -15.98 28.98
N LEU A 108 16.88 -15.41 28.76
CA LEU A 108 15.69 -16.09 28.24
C LEU A 108 15.63 -16.11 26.70
N PHE A 109 16.68 -15.65 26.03
CA PHE A 109 16.76 -15.47 24.57
C PHE A 109 18.07 -16.04 24.03
N GLU A 110 18.09 -16.40 22.76
CA GLU A 110 19.32 -16.77 22.06
C GLU A 110 19.85 -15.56 21.27
N ASN A 111 21.15 -15.26 21.47
CA ASN A 111 21.89 -14.14 20.86
C ASN A 111 21.26 -12.76 21.08
N ALA A 112 20.80 -12.44 22.30
CA ALA A 112 20.14 -11.17 22.59
C ALA A 112 20.64 -10.49 23.87
N VAL A 113 20.55 -9.15 23.87
CA VAL A 113 20.66 -8.31 25.07
C VAL A 113 19.35 -7.56 25.30
N GLN A 114 19.08 -7.23 26.57
CA GLN A 114 17.94 -6.44 27.01
C GLN A 114 18.43 -5.14 27.67
N CYS A 115 17.78 -4.04 27.33
CA CYS A 115 18.07 -2.70 27.88
C CYS A 115 16.78 -2.06 28.41
N PRO A 116 16.81 -1.26 29.49
CA PRO A 116 15.66 -0.46 29.91
C PRO A 116 15.21 0.50 28.82
N LEU A 117 13.91 0.56 28.52
CA LEU A 117 13.37 1.46 27.49
C LEU A 117 13.54 2.95 27.89
N SER A 118 13.72 3.23 29.19
CA SER A 118 14.06 4.54 29.75
C SER A 118 15.40 5.11 29.26
N ASN A 119 16.28 4.26 28.70
CA ASN A 119 17.54 4.71 28.11
C ASN A 119 17.35 5.50 26.80
N GLY A 120 16.14 5.50 26.23
CA GLY A 120 15.82 6.01 24.90
C GLY A 120 15.58 4.88 23.89
N PRO A 121 14.72 5.06 22.87
CA PRO A 121 14.38 3.99 21.94
C PRO A 121 15.51 3.68 20.95
N TRP A 122 15.54 2.43 20.48
CA TRP A 122 16.30 2.04 19.30
C TRP A 122 15.37 1.94 18.10
N ILE A 123 15.85 2.41 16.96
CA ILE A 123 15.18 2.35 15.67
C ILE A 123 16.01 1.54 14.68
N ARG A 124 15.35 1.05 13.63
CA ARG A 124 16.04 0.45 12.49
C ARG A 124 16.61 1.55 11.60
N MET A 125 17.86 1.39 11.19
CA MET A 125 18.47 2.10 10.06
C MET A 125 18.71 1.13 8.91
N THR A 126 18.49 1.59 7.67
CA THR A 126 19.07 0.95 6.48
C THR A 126 19.95 1.92 5.73
N LEU A 127 21.12 1.46 5.26
CA LEU A 127 21.95 2.18 4.30
C LEU A 127 21.95 1.37 3.00
N THR A 128 21.37 1.91 1.94
CA THR A 128 21.07 1.17 0.72
C THR A 128 21.59 1.82 -0.55
N GLU A 129 21.95 0.98 -1.50
CA GLU A 129 22.43 1.39 -2.82
C GLU A 129 21.26 1.71 -3.77
N ASN A 130 21.53 2.42 -4.86
CA ASN A 130 20.54 2.63 -5.91
C ASN A 130 20.39 1.34 -6.76
N TYR A 131 19.17 0.79 -6.78
CA TYR A 131 18.77 -0.46 -7.45
C TYR A 131 19.20 -0.60 -8.93
N ASN A 132 19.43 0.51 -9.64
CA ASN A 132 19.64 0.53 -11.10
C ASN A 132 21.09 0.75 -11.57
N VAL A 133 22.08 0.87 -10.67
CA VAL A 133 23.48 1.13 -11.09
C VAL A 133 24.26 -0.18 -11.14
N SER A 134 24.93 -0.45 -12.26
CA SER A 134 25.81 -1.60 -12.45
C SER A 134 27.16 -1.43 -11.74
N GLY A 135 27.12 -1.44 -10.42
CA GLY A 135 28.28 -1.56 -9.54
C GLY A 135 27.88 -1.34 -8.08
N SER A 136 28.37 -2.23 -7.21
CA SER A 136 27.96 -2.29 -5.81
C SER A 136 28.76 -1.34 -4.93
N ILE A 137 28.11 -0.63 -4.01
CA ILE A 137 28.78 -0.09 -2.80
C ILE A 137 29.58 -1.26 -2.18
N ASN A 138 30.80 -0.94 -1.75
CA ASN A 138 31.79 -1.86 -1.22
C ASN A 138 31.17 -3.05 -0.47
N ASN A 139 31.18 -4.26 -1.07
CA ASN A 139 30.59 -5.48 -0.49
C ASN A 139 31.27 -5.94 0.84
N GLY A 140 32.26 -5.20 1.33
CA GLY A 140 32.85 -5.41 2.65
C GLY A 140 31.95 -4.92 3.80
N PRO A 141 32.30 -5.26 5.05
CA PRO A 141 31.60 -4.76 6.22
C PRO A 141 31.67 -3.23 6.36
N LEU A 142 30.56 -2.68 6.84
CA LEU A 142 30.46 -1.31 7.34
C LEU A 142 30.74 -1.32 8.84
N PHE A 143 31.71 -0.54 9.30
CA PHE A 143 31.93 -0.29 10.71
C PHE A 143 31.11 0.92 11.14
N ILE A 144 30.44 0.79 12.28
CA ILE A 144 29.67 1.86 12.90
C ILE A 144 30.23 2.07 14.29
N THR A 145 30.71 3.27 14.59
CA THR A 145 31.17 3.67 15.94
C THR A 145 30.14 4.61 16.58
N ASP A 146 29.80 4.41 17.85
CA ASP A 146 28.92 5.33 18.62
C ASP A 146 29.67 6.53 19.24
N ASP A 147 28.96 7.35 20.02
CA ASP A 147 29.51 8.52 20.72
C ASP A 147 30.39 8.17 21.93
N ASN A 148 30.39 6.90 22.36
CA ASN A 148 31.22 6.36 23.44
C ASN A 148 32.43 5.57 22.89
N ASN A 149 32.63 5.60 21.57
CA ASN A 149 33.69 4.92 20.82
C ASN A 149 33.57 3.38 20.75
N HIS A 150 32.41 2.80 21.11
CA HIS A 150 32.11 1.39 20.83
C HIS A 150 31.90 1.20 19.33
N THR A 151 32.46 0.14 18.74
CA THR A 151 32.34 -0.13 17.31
C THR A 151 31.75 -1.50 17.05
N THR A 152 30.73 -1.56 16.19
CA THR A 152 30.20 -2.80 15.62
C THR A 152 30.54 -2.87 14.13
N TYR A 153 30.56 -4.07 13.56
CA TYR A 153 30.57 -4.26 12.11
C TYR A 153 29.19 -4.74 11.65
N VAL A 154 28.75 -4.26 10.50
CA VAL A 154 27.49 -4.62 9.87
C VAL A 154 27.81 -5.28 8.53
N PRO A 155 27.40 -6.54 8.30
CA PRO A 155 27.65 -7.20 7.03
C PRO A 155 26.78 -6.57 5.92
N TRP A 156 27.34 -6.54 4.71
CA TRP A 156 26.58 -6.21 3.51
C TRP A 156 25.68 -7.39 3.12
N THR A 157 24.43 -7.13 2.73
CA THR A 157 23.45 -8.16 2.33
C THR A 157 22.82 -7.87 0.97
N GLU A 158 22.66 -8.94 0.19
CA GLU A 158 21.89 -8.98 -1.06
C GLU A 158 20.57 -9.68 -0.80
N GLY A 159 19.50 -8.90 -0.58
CA GLY A 159 18.14 -9.44 -0.38
C GLY A 159 17.66 -9.55 1.06
N GLY A 160 18.49 -9.26 2.08
CA GLY A 160 18.03 -9.14 3.47
C GLY A 160 17.12 -7.92 3.73
N LEU A 161 17.02 -7.02 2.75
CA LEU A 161 16.06 -5.92 2.67
C LEU A 161 15.13 -6.14 1.49
N SER A 162 13.82 -5.94 1.71
CA SER A 162 12.75 -6.36 0.80
C SER A 162 13.02 -6.08 -0.69
N TYR A 163 13.61 -4.93 -1.06
CA TYR A 163 13.94 -4.64 -2.47
C TYR A 163 15.35 -4.07 -2.71
N ASN A 164 16.21 -4.02 -1.69
CA ASN A 164 17.47 -3.26 -1.72
C ASN A 164 18.70 -4.09 -1.33
N LYS A 165 19.87 -3.66 -1.79
CA LYS A 165 21.18 -4.14 -1.31
C LYS A 165 21.77 -3.13 -0.33
N GLY A 166 22.61 -3.59 0.59
CA GLY A 166 23.32 -2.72 1.54
C GLY A 166 23.31 -3.26 2.97
N TYR A 167 23.07 -2.38 3.95
CA TYR A 167 23.29 -2.64 5.38
C TYR A 167 22.03 -2.37 6.21
N VAL A 168 21.87 -3.13 7.29
CA VAL A 168 20.76 -3.00 8.25
C VAL A 168 21.28 -3.09 9.67
N VAL A 169 20.84 -2.19 10.54
CA VAL A 169 21.30 -2.12 11.94
C VAL A 169 20.26 -1.44 12.83
N ALA A 170 20.27 -1.76 14.12
CA ALA A 170 19.52 -1.02 15.14
C ALA A 170 20.40 0.09 15.75
N LEU A 171 19.93 1.34 15.74
CA LEU A 171 20.62 2.49 16.33
C LEU A 171 19.74 3.14 17.40
N GLN A 172 20.35 3.57 18.51
CA GLN A 172 19.66 4.41 19.49
C GLN A 172 19.46 5.83 18.92
N VAL A 173 18.29 6.42 19.13
CA VAL A 173 18.02 7.82 18.75
C VAL A 173 18.80 8.81 19.63
N ASN A 174 18.87 10.05 19.17
CA ASN A 174 19.50 11.21 19.83
C ASN A 174 21.01 11.07 20.05
N ARG A 175 21.66 10.21 19.24
CA ARG A 175 23.09 9.88 19.25
C ARG A 175 23.84 10.38 18.01
N THR A 176 25.16 10.35 18.10
CA THR A 176 26.07 10.53 16.96
C THR A 176 26.74 9.19 16.62
N TYR A 177 26.75 8.83 15.34
CA TYR A 177 27.48 7.66 14.84
C TYR A 177 28.49 8.04 13.77
N ARG A 178 29.59 7.31 13.69
CA ARG A 178 30.60 7.41 12.63
C ARG A 178 30.58 6.14 11.79
N LEU A 179 30.60 6.30 10.46
CA LEU A 179 30.54 5.25 9.47
C LEU A 179 31.89 5.15 8.73
N ASP A 180 32.50 3.97 8.74
CA ASP A 180 33.76 3.65 8.07
C ASP A 180 33.64 2.32 7.33
N TYR A 181 34.26 2.20 6.16
CA TYR A 181 34.21 0.98 5.34
C TYR A 181 35.56 0.26 5.37
N SER A 182 35.57 -1.08 5.34
CA SER A 182 36.82 -1.82 5.13
C SER A 182 37.40 -1.56 3.74
N GLY A 183 38.62 -1.01 3.69
CA GLY A 183 39.45 -0.97 2.49
C GLY A 183 39.46 0.36 1.73
N SER A 184 40.52 0.59 0.96
CA SER A 184 40.85 1.85 0.27
C SER A 184 40.02 2.13 -1.00
N ARG A 185 38.84 1.53 -1.13
CA ARG A 185 37.92 1.88 -2.22
C ARG A 185 37.12 3.11 -1.83
N SER A 186 37.63 4.27 -2.23
CA SER A 186 36.87 5.52 -2.23
C SER A 186 35.52 5.34 -2.94
N TRP A 187 34.54 6.18 -2.59
CA TRP A 187 33.18 6.12 -3.12
C TRP A 187 33.17 6.25 -4.65
N LEU A 188 33.15 5.11 -5.35
CA LEU A 188 33.13 5.04 -6.81
C LEU A 188 31.74 5.25 -7.43
N TYR A 189 30.71 5.48 -6.60
CA TYR A 189 29.31 5.48 -6.99
C TYR A 189 28.62 6.82 -6.80
N HIS A 190 27.62 7.02 -7.64
CA HIS A 190 26.93 8.29 -7.76
C HIS A 190 25.90 8.55 -6.65
N GLU A 191 25.43 7.55 -5.89
CA GLU A 191 24.36 7.76 -4.92
C GLU A 191 24.26 6.66 -3.85
N TYR A 192 23.90 7.04 -2.61
CA TYR A 192 23.39 6.14 -1.58
C TYR A 192 22.22 6.75 -0.81
N TRP A 193 21.47 5.90 -0.12
CA TRP A 193 20.31 6.26 0.68
C TRP A 193 20.47 5.79 2.13
N ILE A 194 19.97 6.57 3.09
CA ILE A 194 19.76 6.14 4.48
C ILE A 194 18.29 6.32 4.84
N THR A 195 17.66 5.31 5.41
CA THR A 195 16.31 5.40 5.98
C THR A 195 16.37 5.12 7.47
N LEU A 196 15.84 6.04 8.28
CA LEU A 196 15.60 5.88 9.71
C LEU A 196 14.10 5.61 9.91
N TYR A 197 13.77 4.45 10.46
CA TYR A 197 12.40 3.99 10.60
C TYR A 197 11.80 4.37 11.95
N ASP A 198 10.50 4.69 11.97
CA ASP A 198 9.70 4.90 13.19
C ASP A 198 10.22 6.00 14.15
N MET A 199 10.99 6.98 13.66
CA MET A 199 11.52 8.12 14.42
C MET A 199 10.40 8.93 15.07
N ALA A 200 10.43 9.14 16.40
CA ALA A 200 9.40 9.92 17.09
C ALA A 200 9.57 11.43 16.81
N PRO A 201 8.50 12.24 16.98
CA PRO A 201 8.58 13.70 16.87
C PRO A 201 9.67 14.29 17.78
N GLY A 202 10.66 14.95 17.19
CA GLY A 202 11.81 15.52 17.89
C GLY A 202 13.09 14.67 17.86
N ASP A 203 12.99 13.35 17.61
CA ASP A 203 14.14 12.45 17.53
C ASP A 203 15.10 12.86 16.40
N TYR A 204 16.39 12.71 16.64
CA TYR A 204 17.44 12.91 15.66
C TYR A 204 18.52 11.83 15.71
N ILE A 205 19.25 11.63 14.62
CA ILE A 205 20.54 10.93 14.60
C ILE A 205 21.52 11.80 13.82
N ILE A 206 22.74 11.96 14.36
CA ILE A 206 23.85 12.59 13.65
C ILE A 206 24.73 11.47 13.08
N ILE A 207 25.09 11.56 11.80
CA ILE A 207 25.98 10.60 11.14
C ILE A 207 27.20 11.33 10.60
N LYS A 208 28.39 10.77 10.84
CA LYS A 208 29.68 11.23 10.33
C LYS A 208 30.27 10.16 9.40
N HIS A 209 30.85 10.59 8.29
CA HIS A 209 31.51 9.72 7.31
C HIS A 209 32.90 10.26 7.00
N ASN A 210 33.88 9.38 6.88
CA ASN A 210 35.15 9.70 6.25
C ASN A 210 34.99 9.61 4.72
N MET A 211 35.15 10.73 4.01
CA MET A 211 34.91 10.88 2.58
C MET A 211 36.00 11.75 1.94
N ASP A 212 36.65 11.27 0.88
CA ASP A 212 37.71 12.02 0.17
C ASP A 212 37.23 13.32 -0.50
N SER A 213 35.93 13.43 -0.75
CA SER A 213 35.31 14.55 -1.44
C SER A 213 33.96 14.90 -0.80
N LYS A 214 33.64 16.19 -0.80
CA LYS A 214 32.30 16.69 -0.45
C LYS A 214 31.25 16.04 -1.38
N PRO A 215 30.08 15.61 -0.87
CA PRO A 215 28.95 15.25 -1.73
C PRO A 215 28.45 16.44 -2.53
N ASP A 216 28.14 16.21 -3.80
CA ASP A 216 27.61 17.25 -4.68
C ASP A 216 26.17 17.60 -4.35
N ASP A 217 25.38 16.61 -3.89
CA ASP A 217 23.93 16.74 -3.79
C ASP A 217 23.36 15.89 -2.65
N ILE A 218 22.43 16.47 -1.88
CA ILE A 218 21.95 15.94 -0.59
C ILE A 218 20.46 16.27 -0.44
N TYR A 219 19.61 15.25 -0.30
CA TYR A 219 18.15 15.42 -0.18
C TYR A 219 17.60 14.74 1.06
N PHE A 220 16.84 15.50 1.85
CA PHE A 220 16.09 14.99 3.00
C PHE A 220 14.63 14.80 2.63
N TYR A 221 14.15 13.58 2.79
CA TYR A 221 12.77 13.17 2.60
C TYR A 221 12.11 13.04 3.97
N SER A 222 11.14 13.90 4.25
CA SER A 222 10.19 13.76 5.36
C SER A 222 8.79 13.62 4.77
N PRO A 223 7.92 12.73 5.31
CA PRO A 223 6.52 12.75 4.96
C PRO A 223 5.90 14.10 5.35
N MET A 224 5.16 14.68 4.40
CA MET A 224 4.40 15.93 4.46
C MET A 224 5.16 17.27 4.47
N ARG A 225 4.70 18.12 3.53
CA ARG A 225 4.87 19.58 3.37
C ARG A 225 6.21 20.09 2.83
N SER A 226 6.16 20.49 1.55
CA SER A 226 7.02 21.55 1.02
C SER A 226 6.81 22.83 1.84
N TYR A 227 7.86 23.31 2.51
CA TYR A 227 7.97 24.72 2.90
C TYR A 227 9.36 25.26 2.54
N SER A 228 9.34 26.35 1.79
CA SER A 228 10.48 27.20 1.54
C SER A 228 10.83 27.98 2.82
N SER A 229 11.83 27.50 3.57
CA SER A 229 12.77 28.31 4.37
C SER A 229 13.67 27.42 5.24
N LEU A 230 14.86 27.93 5.56
CA LEU A 230 15.83 27.28 6.44
C LEU A 230 15.26 27.12 7.86
N SER A 231 14.75 25.92 8.15
CA SER A 231 14.61 25.39 9.51
C SER A 231 15.45 24.10 9.62
N PHE A 232 15.86 23.73 10.84
CA PHE A 232 16.98 22.81 11.14
C PHE A 232 16.70 21.31 10.83
N ASN A 233 16.23 21.02 9.62
CA ASN A 233 16.01 19.68 9.10
C ASN A 233 17.12 19.39 8.08
N GLY A 234 17.97 18.41 8.37
CA GLY A 234 18.99 18.02 7.40
C GLY A 234 20.19 18.96 7.29
N ALA A 235 20.59 19.60 8.39
CA ALA A 235 21.86 20.32 8.39
C ALA A 235 23.01 19.35 8.06
N SER A 236 23.83 19.70 7.09
CA SER A 236 25.00 18.92 6.66
C SER A 236 26.22 19.82 6.51
N MET A 237 27.40 19.25 6.80
CA MET A 237 28.68 19.93 6.80
C MET A 237 29.74 18.99 6.23
N TYR A 238 30.64 19.51 5.41
CA TYR A 238 31.84 18.79 4.98
C TYR A 238 33.07 19.54 5.47
N ASP A 239 33.84 18.88 6.33
CA ASP A 239 35.16 19.32 6.76
C ASP A 239 36.19 18.83 5.72
N SER A 240 36.80 19.78 5.02
CA SER A 240 37.81 19.49 3.98
C SER A 240 39.19 19.18 4.54
N GLU A 241 39.49 19.54 5.79
CA GLU A 241 40.77 19.25 6.44
C GLU A 241 40.76 17.81 6.98
N ASN A 242 39.70 17.46 7.71
CA ASN A 242 39.51 16.12 8.29
C ASN A 242 38.81 15.14 7.34
N LYS A 243 38.48 15.55 6.10
CA LYS A 243 37.75 14.74 5.11
C LYS A 243 36.47 14.12 5.69
N THR A 244 35.77 14.86 6.54
CA THR A 244 34.63 14.34 7.31
C THR A 244 33.32 14.99 6.85
N PHE A 245 32.42 14.18 6.26
CA PHE A 245 31.06 14.59 5.97
C PHE A 245 30.14 14.27 7.16
N SER A 246 29.52 15.28 7.75
CA SER A 246 28.61 15.15 8.91
C SER A 246 27.21 15.65 8.56
N TYR A 247 26.16 14.97 9.02
CA TYR A 247 24.79 15.42 8.84
C TYR A 247 23.85 14.95 9.95
N ILE A 248 22.77 15.69 10.18
CA ILE A 248 21.70 15.35 11.12
C ILE A 248 20.43 14.95 10.37
N ILE A 249 19.90 13.76 10.66
CA ILE A 249 18.56 13.32 10.23
C ILE A 249 17.65 13.48 11.43
N LYS A 250 16.62 14.32 11.33
CA LYS A 250 15.69 14.64 12.44
C LYS A 250 14.24 14.54 11.98
N ASN A 251 13.37 13.92 12.78
CA ASN A 251 11.93 14.06 12.61
C ASN A 251 11.48 15.37 13.26
N SER A 252 11.22 16.39 12.45
CA SER A 252 10.74 17.71 12.93
C SER A 252 9.22 17.84 12.94
N SER A 253 8.49 16.75 12.73
CA SER A 253 7.03 16.80 12.66
C SER A 253 6.45 17.35 13.95
N THR A 254 5.37 18.13 13.83
CA THR A 254 4.51 18.51 14.95
C THR A 254 3.34 17.54 15.14
N SER A 255 3.22 16.50 14.30
CA SER A 255 2.29 15.38 14.53
C SER A 255 2.71 14.59 15.77
N SER A 256 1.77 13.89 16.40
CA SER A 256 2.02 12.96 17.51
C SER A 256 2.49 11.56 17.05
N THR A 257 2.87 11.42 15.77
CA THR A 257 3.15 10.13 15.12
C THR A 257 4.62 9.98 14.78
N SER A 258 5.17 8.80 15.04
CA SER A 258 6.45 8.40 14.46
C SER A 258 6.39 8.39 12.94
N ASN A 259 7.49 8.78 12.30
CA ASN A 259 7.62 8.86 10.84
C ASN A 259 8.93 8.21 10.39
N ASP A 260 8.96 7.74 9.15
CA ASP A 260 10.23 7.48 8.49
C ASP A 260 10.88 8.78 8.07
N VAL A 261 12.18 8.90 8.27
CA VAL A 261 12.98 10.00 7.74
C VAL A 261 14.08 9.41 6.88
N GLN A 262 14.13 9.83 5.62
CA GLN A 262 15.07 9.29 4.64
C GLN A 262 15.99 10.40 4.13
N LEU A 263 17.23 10.03 3.84
CA LEU A 263 18.27 10.87 3.26
C LEU A 263 18.81 10.21 2.00
N ARG A 264 19.10 11.02 0.99
CA ARG A 264 19.85 10.66 -0.22
C ARG A 264 21.10 11.51 -0.33
N VAL A 265 22.24 10.89 -0.62
CA VAL A 265 23.53 11.56 -0.81
C VAL A 265 24.11 11.13 -2.15
N ARG A 266 24.56 12.08 -2.97
CA ARG A 266 24.94 11.87 -4.38
C ARG A 266 26.26 12.57 -4.74
N PHE A 267 27.01 11.94 -5.64
CA PHE A 267 28.33 12.37 -6.14
C PHE A 267 28.36 12.39 -7.68
N TYR A 268 28.55 13.58 -8.27
CA TYR A 268 28.73 13.74 -9.72
C TYR A 268 30.20 13.47 -10.08
N LYS A 269 30.44 12.40 -10.84
CA LYS A 269 31.76 12.18 -11.44
C LYS A 269 31.90 13.07 -12.66
N ASN A 270 32.98 13.84 -12.73
CA ASN A 270 33.40 14.55 -13.96
C ASN A 270 33.86 13.54 -15.03
N SER A 271 32.93 12.79 -15.62
CA SER A 271 33.13 12.08 -16.88
C SER A 271 33.04 13.09 -18.02
N GLY A 272 34.18 13.66 -18.41
CA GLY A 272 34.26 14.52 -19.57
C GLY A 272 33.94 13.76 -20.87
N GLY A 273 33.12 14.36 -21.72
CA GLY A 273 32.81 13.86 -23.07
C GLY A 273 31.40 13.28 -23.22
N GLY A 274 30.48 14.10 -23.72
CA GLY A 274 29.10 13.70 -24.05
C GLY A 274 28.17 14.90 -23.92
N GLY A 275 27.61 15.37 -25.05
CA GLY A 275 26.93 16.66 -25.17
C GLY A 275 25.93 16.99 -24.06
N GLY A 276 25.86 18.28 -23.72
CA GLY A 276 24.90 18.80 -22.76
C GLY A 276 23.46 18.55 -23.20
N TYR A 277 22.87 17.47 -22.70
CA TYR A 277 21.42 17.34 -22.66
C TYR A 277 20.89 18.45 -21.76
N ILE A 278 20.11 19.35 -22.34
CA ILE A 278 19.31 20.31 -21.57
C ILE A 278 18.21 19.48 -20.89
N PHE A 279 18.51 18.97 -19.69
CA PHE A 279 17.53 18.32 -18.84
C PHE A 279 16.53 19.38 -18.38
N GLN A 280 15.42 19.51 -19.11
CA GLN A 280 14.36 20.43 -18.72
C GLN A 280 13.65 19.85 -17.49
N THR A 281 14.01 20.41 -16.33
CA THR A 281 13.57 19.99 -15.01
C THR A 281 12.12 20.38 -14.72
N GLU A 282 11.42 19.49 -14.03
CA GLU A 282 10.15 19.73 -13.31
C GLU A 282 8.89 19.99 -14.17
N CYS A 283 7.77 19.34 -13.79
CA CYS A 283 6.44 19.57 -14.38
C CYS A 283 5.93 20.98 -14.00
N PHE A 284 6.30 22.02 -14.74
CA PHE A 284 5.90 23.41 -14.48
C PHE A 284 4.49 23.77 -15.02
N TYR A 285 3.47 22.94 -14.76
CA TYR A 285 2.09 23.17 -15.23
C TYR A 285 1.05 22.89 -14.12
N PRO A 286 0.72 23.89 -13.28
CA PRO A 286 -0.17 23.71 -12.12
C PRO A 286 -1.67 23.93 -12.41
N THR A 287 -2.07 24.20 -13.65
CA THR A 287 -3.47 24.47 -14.04
C THR A 287 -4.14 23.20 -14.59
N PRO A 288 -5.23 22.71 -13.95
CA PRO A 288 -6.04 21.64 -14.52
C PRO A 288 -6.61 22.05 -15.88
N ARG A 289 -6.56 21.12 -16.84
CA ARG A 289 -7.13 21.27 -18.18
C ARG A 289 -8.55 20.71 -18.22
N HIS A 290 -9.40 21.29 -19.06
CA HIS A 290 -10.79 20.90 -19.17
C HIS A 290 -11.05 20.13 -20.46
N TRP A 291 -11.68 18.96 -20.37
CA TRP A 291 -12.03 18.17 -21.56
C TRP A 291 -12.91 18.97 -22.52
N SER A 292 -13.78 19.82 -21.98
CA SER A 292 -14.66 20.72 -22.72
C SER A 292 -13.94 21.76 -23.57
N ASN A 293 -12.74 22.19 -23.18
CA ASN A 293 -12.04 23.30 -23.80
C ASN A 293 -11.10 22.86 -24.93
N ASP A 294 -11.37 23.29 -26.17
CA ASP A 294 -10.54 22.94 -27.32
C ASP A 294 -9.13 23.55 -27.28
N THR A 295 -8.91 24.65 -26.54
CA THR A 295 -7.55 25.20 -26.38
C THR A 295 -6.69 24.32 -25.49
N ASP A 296 -7.27 23.69 -24.46
CA ASP A 296 -6.55 22.74 -23.60
C ASP A 296 -6.03 21.51 -24.37
N TRP A 297 -6.66 21.15 -25.49
CA TRP A 297 -6.23 20.09 -26.40
C TRP A 297 -5.20 20.50 -27.45
N THR A 298 -4.90 21.80 -27.59
CA THR A 298 -4.10 22.33 -28.71
C THR A 298 -2.97 23.27 -28.30
N GLU A 299 -3.10 23.96 -27.17
CA GLU A 299 -2.07 24.81 -26.61
C GLU A 299 -1.00 23.98 -25.88
N GLN A 300 0.27 24.23 -26.25
CA GLN A 300 1.51 23.60 -25.79
C GLN A 300 1.80 22.20 -26.39
N GLN A 301 2.56 22.19 -27.49
CA GLN A 301 3.14 20.98 -28.12
C GLN A 301 4.43 20.50 -27.42
N THR A 302 4.64 20.84 -26.15
CA THR A 302 5.87 20.49 -25.41
C THR A 302 5.99 18.98 -25.17
N TYR A 303 4.87 18.26 -25.13
CA TYR A 303 4.87 16.79 -25.17
C TYR A 303 4.96 16.31 -26.63
N PRO A 304 5.91 15.40 -26.97
CA PRO A 304 5.97 14.84 -28.31
C PRO A 304 4.65 14.15 -28.66
N ASN A 305 4.00 14.63 -29.72
CA ASN A 305 2.70 14.16 -30.21
C ASN A 305 1.49 14.49 -29.31
N TRP A 306 1.48 15.62 -28.59
CA TRP A 306 0.22 16.18 -28.10
C TRP A 306 -0.77 16.44 -29.25
N TYR A 307 -2.06 16.42 -28.94
CA TYR A 307 -3.12 16.50 -29.94
C TYR A 307 -3.10 17.83 -30.70
N LYS A 308 -3.52 17.78 -31.98
CA LYS A 308 -3.69 18.98 -32.83
C LYS A 308 -5.13 19.49 -32.85
N GLN A 309 -6.05 18.70 -32.30
CA GLN A 309 -7.47 18.97 -32.11
C GLN A 309 -7.98 17.97 -31.06
N LYS A 310 -9.08 18.30 -30.37
CA LYS A 310 -9.76 17.40 -29.44
C LYS A 310 -10.09 16.04 -30.09
N PRO A 311 -9.80 14.90 -29.45
CA PRO A 311 -10.13 13.57 -29.98
C PRO A 311 -11.63 13.36 -30.22
N GLY A 312 -11.95 12.62 -31.28
CA GLY A 312 -13.31 12.21 -31.62
C GLY A 312 -13.65 10.78 -31.20
N ASP A 313 -14.81 10.28 -31.65
CA ASP A 313 -15.26 8.92 -31.40
C ASP A 313 -14.28 7.85 -31.94
N TYR A 314 -14.20 6.74 -31.21
CA TYR A 314 -13.39 5.54 -31.47
C TYR A 314 -11.88 5.79 -31.62
N GLN A 315 -11.36 6.85 -31.01
CA GLN A 315 -9.92 7.12 -31.00
C GLN A 315 -9.20 6.53 -29.79
N ASN A 316 -7.89 6.31 -29.93
CA ASN A 316 -6.99 6.02 -28.84
C ASN A 316 -6.52 7.35 -28.21
N ILE A 317 -6.84 7.54 -26.93
CA ILE A 317 -6.60 8.78 -26.20
C ILE A 317 -5.54 8.54 -25.14
N THR A 318 -4.47 9.34 -25.15
CA THR A 318 -3.43 9.32 -24.10
C THR A 318 -3.45 10.64 -23.33
N ILE A 319 -3.62 10.56 -22.01
CA ILE A 319 -3.42 11.68 -21.09
C ILE A 319 -1.95 11.62 -20.62
N PRO A 320 -1.05 12.48 -21.14
CA PRO A 320 0.38 12.36 -20.91
C PRO A 320 0.79 12.74 -19.48
N TRP A 321 1.98 12.32 -19.09
CA TRP A 321 2.60 12.71 -17.82
C TRP A 321 2.74 14.25 -17.71
N CYS A 322 2.72 14.76 -16.48
CA CYS A 322 2.57 16.18 -16.11
C CYS A 322 1.21 16.84 -16.39
N TYR A 323 0.23 16.19 -17.05
CA TYR A 323 -1.08 16.80 -17.33
C TYR A 323 -2.13 16.34 -16.32
N GLN A 324 -2.97 17.26 -15.82
CA GLN A 324 -4.23 16.95 -15.14
C GLN A 324 -5.38 17.34 -16.08
N MET A 325 -6.19 16.37 -16.49
CA MET A 325 -7.35 16.54 -17.35
C MET A 325 -8.63 16.29 -16.56
N ILE A 326 -9.55 17.25 -16.60
CA ILE A 326 -10.85 17.20 -15.93
C ILE A 326 -11.92 16.82 -16.94
N ILE A 327 -12.59 15.69 -16.72
CA ILE A 327 -13.79 15.28 -17.46
C ILE A 327 -14.95 16.15 -16.94
N ASP A 328 -15.34 17.15 -17.72
CA ASP A 328 -16.36 18.14 -17.36
C ASP A 328 -17.54 18.22 -18.34
N GLN A 329 -17.58 17.30 -19.31
CA GLN A 329 -18.64 17.11 -20.28
C GLN A 329 -18.76 15.61 -20.64
N PRO A 330 -19.85 15.18 -21.30
CA PRO A 330 -19.93 13.84 -21.89
C PRO A 330 -18.72 13.55 -22.79
N LEU A 331 -18.22 12.33 -22.70
CA LEU A 331 -17.07 11.87 -23.47
C LEU A 331 -17.51 11.26 -24.82
N PRO A 332 -16.68 11.36 -25.88
CA PRO A 332 -16.82 10.51 -27.05
C PRO A 332 -16.66 9.03 -26.67
N ARG A 333 -17.02 8.12 -27.56
CA ARG A 333 -16.63 6.70 -27.41
C ARG A 333 -15.11 6.59 -27.55
N ILE A 334 -14.44 5.95 -26.60
CA ILE A 334 -12.98 5.84 -26.59
C ILE A 334 -12.58 4.40 -26.91
N GLN A 335 -11.65 4.18 -27.83
CA GLN A 335 -11.15 2.83 -28.09
C GLN A 335 -10.21 2.39 -26.95
N THR A 336 -9.02 3.00 -26.86
CA THR A 336 -8.13 2.82 -25.70
C THR A 336 -7.86 4.15 -25.02
N LEU A 337 -8.13 4.22 -23.72
CA LEU A 337 -7.79 5.34 -22.84
C LEU A 337 -6.51 5.01 -22.06
N ARG A 338 -5.38 5.63 -22.39
CA ARG A 338 -4.11 5.51 -21.66
C ARG A 338 -3.91 6.74 -20.76
N ILE A 339 -3.55 6.51 -19.50
CA ILE A 339 -3.45 7.55 -18.47
C ILE A 339 -2.04 7.51 -17.86
N GLU A 340 -1.18 8.42 -18.31
CA GLU A 340 0.19 8.67 -17.82
C GLU A 340 0.25 9.91 -16.90
N GLY A 341 -0.73 10.81 -17.01
CA GLY A 341 -0.98 11.94 -16.12
C GLY A 341 -2.14 11.69 -15.16
N THR A 342 -2.89 12.72 -14.77
CA THR A 342 -4.12 12.59 -13.98
C THR A 342 -5.35 12.81 -14.85
N LEU A 343 -6.36 11.95 -14.74
CA LEU A 343 -7.68 12.11 -15.33
C LEU A 343 -8.73 12.05 -14.20
N GLU A 344 -9.55 13.10 -14.09
CA GLU A 344 -10.44 13.29 -12.95
C GLU A 344 -11.87 13.61 -13.40
N PHE A 345 -12.87 12.96 -12.83
CA PHE A 345 -14.27 13.28 -13.07
C PHE A 345 -14.70 14.51 -12.28
N LYS A 346 -15.22 15.54 -12.97
CA LYS A 346 -15.72 16.76 -12.32
C LYS A 346 -16.96 16.47 -11.49
N SER A 347 -16.93 16.86 -10.22
CA SER A 347 -18.10 16.79 -9.33
C SER A 347 -19.22 17.76 -9.74
N GLY A 348 -20.45 17.47 -9.31
CA GLY A 348 -21.62 18.30 -9.58
C GLY A 348 -22.39 17.97 -10.87
N ILE A 349 -21.89 17.06 -11.71
CA ILE A 349 -22.57 16.58 -12.92
C ILE A 349 -22.51 15.05 -13.03
N ASN A 350 -23.48 14.45 -13.71
CA ASN A 350 -23.47 13.03 -14.05
C ASN A 350 -22.54 12.77 -15.24
N HIS A 351 -21.88 11.61 -15.25
CA HIS A 351 -20.96 11.20 -16.30
C HIS A 351 -21.35 9.85 -16.91
N THR A 352 -21.05 9.70 -18.20
CA THR A 352 -21.08 8.41 -18.90
C THR A 352 -19.87 8.34 -19.81
N MET A 353 -19.07 7.29 -19.65
CA MET A 353 -17.87 6.99 -20.43
C MET A 353 -18.09 5.65 -21.13
N TYR A 354 -18.08 5.66 -22.46
CA TYR A 354 -18.03 4.43 -23.26
C TYR A 354 -16.59 4.18 -23.67
N VAL A 355 -16.00 3.08 -23.24
CA VAL A 355 -14.57 2.80 -23.46
C VAL A 355 -14.27 1.32 -23.62
N ASP A 356 -13.56 0.93 -24.69
CA ASP A 356 -13.24 -0.49 -24.94
C ASP A 356 -12.11 -0.98 -24.02
N ASN A 357 -11.15 -0.10 -23.67
CA ASN A 357 -10.00 -0.42 -22.82
C ASN A 357 -9.48 0.80 -22.03
N ILE A 358 -9.16 0.63 -20.74
CA ILE A 358 -8.49 1.64 -19.91
C ILE A 358 -7.14 1.10 -19.44
N VAL A 359 -6.07 1.87 -19.64
CA VAL A 359 -4.69 1.55 -19.23
C VAL A 359 -4.15 2.69 -18.38
N ILE A 360 -3.93 2.45 -17.08
CA ILE A 360 -3.29 3.41 -16.18
C ILE A 360 -1.80 3.08 -16.13
N ASP A 361 -0.96 3.96 -16.68
CA ASP A 361 0.47 3.73 -16.93
C ASP A 361 1.32 4.82 -16.27
N GLY A 362 1.41 4.76 -14.93
CA GLY A 362 2.11 5.76 -14.12
C GLY A 362 1.32 7.05 -13.87
N GLY A 363 0.03 7.05 -14.21
CA GLY A 363 -0.92 8.14 -13.97
C GLY A 363 -2.05 7.76 -12.99
N ARG A 364 -3.08 8.59 -12.88
CA ARG A 364 -4.23 8.36 -11.97
C ARG A 364 -5.58 8.59 -12.63
N LEU A 365 -6.54 7.72 -12.32
CA LEU A 365 -7.97 7.92 -12.62
C LEU A 365 -8.72 8.18 -11.31
N ILE A 366 -9.39 9.34 -11.21
CA ILE A 366 -9.98 9.85 -9.96
C ILE A 366 -11.47 10.16 -10.13
N ALA A 367 -12.30 9.66 -9.20
CA ALA A 367 -13.68 10.06 -9.01
C ALA A 367 -13.98 10.24 -7.50
N GLY A 368 -13.92 11.48 -7.02
CA GLY A 368 -14.05 11.81 -5.60
C GLY A 368 -12.83 11.39 -4.76
N SER A 369 -12.95 11.54 -3.45
CA SER A 369 -11.97 11.09 -2.45
C SER A 369 -12.66 10.50 -1.23
N GLU A 370 -11.91 9.88 -0.31
CA GLU A 370 -12.48 9.38 0.95
C GLU A 370 -13.14 10.49 1.79
N GLN A 371 -12.56 11.70 1.81
CA GLN A 371 -13.09 12.85 2.55
C GLN A 371 -14.17 13.61 1.79
N SER A 372 -14.25 13.44 0.46
CA SER A 372 -15.25 14.06 -0.40
C SER A 372 -15.69 13.07 -1.50
N PRO A 373 -16.54 12.09 -1.18
CA PRO A 373 -17.03 11.14 -2.16
C PRO A 373 -17.77 11.81 -3.31
N PHE A 374 -17.74 11.18 -4.48
CA PHE A 374 -18.48 11.59 -5.65
C PHE A 374 -19.97 11.31 -5.42
N VAL A 375 -20.82 12.32 -5.58
CA VAL A 375 -22.25 12.26 -5.24
C VAL A 375 -23.14 11.98 -6.46
N GLN A 376 -22.73 12.44 -7.65
CA GLN A 376 -23.46 12.26 -8.90
C GLN A 376 -23.23 10.87 -9.51
N ASN A 377 -23.99 10.51 -10.54
CA ASN A 377 -23.85 9.19 -11.17
C ASN A 377 -22.67 9.18 -12.16
N ILE A 378 -21.87 8.12 -12.14
CA ILE A 378 -20.83 7.83 -13.13
C ILE A 378 -21.04 6.42 -13.67
N ASP A 379 -21.28 6.31 -14.98
CA ASP A 379 -21.29 5.04 -15.68
C ASP A 379 -20.03 4.89 -16.53
N ILE A 380 -19.16 3.94 -16.19
CA ILE A 380 -18.03 3.50 -17.03
C ILE A 380 -18.45 2.20 -17.72
N ILE A 381 -18.71 2.28 -19.02
CA ILE A 381 -19.35 1.24 -19.82
C ILE A 381 -18.35 0.65 -20.80
N LEU A 382 -18.08 -0.65 -20.66
CA LEU A 382 -17.12 -1.40 -21.46
C LEU A 382 -17.81 -2.50 -22.28
N PRO A 383 -17.73 -2.49 -23.62
CA PRO A 383 -18.25 -3.57 -24.45
C PRO A 383 -17.42 -4.85 -24.27
N ALA A 384 -18.07 -6.01 -24.33
CA ALA A 384 -17.43 -7.30 -24.13
C ALA A 384 -16.66 -7.85 -25.34
N SER A 385 -16.31 -7.03 -26.32
CA SER A 385 -15.62 -7.48 -27.53
C SER A 385 -14.10 -7.67 -27.31
N GLY A 386 -13.73 -8.77 -26.66
CA GLY A 386 -12.38 -9.35 -26.74
C GLY A 386 -11.54 -9.30 -25.46
N THR A 387 -10.57 -10.22 -25.38
CA THR A 387 -9.62 -10.32 -24.27
C THR A 387 -8.75 -9.08 -24.14
N ILE A 388 -8.94 -8.30 -23.07
CA ILE A 388 -8.02 -7.23 -22.68
C ILE A 388 -6.69 -7.87 -22.23
N LYS A 389 -5.75 -8.00 -23.17
CA LYS A 389 -4.36 -8.30 -22.83
C LYS A 389 -3.69 -7.01 -22.36
N SER A 390 -3.57 -6.86 -21.03
CA SER A 390 -2.52 -6.01 -20.48
C SER A 390 -1.18 -6.52 -21.00
N THR A 391 -0.66 -5.79 -21.98
CA THR A 391 0.65 -6.04 -22.59
C THR A 391 1.38 -4.71 -22.52
N LEU A 392 2.26 -4.51 -21.55
CA LEU A 392 3.21 -3.40 -21.71
C LEU A 392 4.26 -3.78 -22.76
N THR A 393 4.01 -3.30 -23.97
CA THR A 393 5.00 -3.26 -25.04
C THR A 393 5.96 -2.11 -24.77
N ASN A 394 7.11 -2.44 -24.18
CA ASN A 394 8.18 -1.49 -23.92
C ASN A 394 8.92 -1.14 -25.22
N ILE A 395 8.31 -0.31 -26.05
CA ILE A 395 8.96 0.32 -27.22
C ILE A 395 9.16 1.80 -26.90
N SER A 396 10.37 2.11 -26.45
CA SER A 396 10.92 3.46 -26.25
C SER A 396 10.08 4.43 -25.42
N ARG A 397 10.22 4.39 -24.08
CA ARG A 397 10.30 5.65 -23.32
C ARG A 397 11.60 6.36 -23.76
N SER A 398 11.45 7.33 -24.67
CA SER A 398 12.59 8.09 -25.18
C SER A 398 13.17 9.01 -24.09
N ALA A 399 14.35 8.64 -23.58
CA ALA A 399 15.50 9.51 -23.29
C ALA A 399 15.34 10.89 -22.60
N TYR A 400 14.24 11.22 -21.91
CA TYR A 400 14.00 12.60 -21.44
C TYR A 400 13.78 12.83 -19.93
N THR A 401 13.83 11.82 -19.06
CA THR A 401 13.68 12.06 -17.60
C THR A 401 14.65 11.25 -16.72
N THR A 402 15.35 11.94 -15.82
CA THR A 402 16.15 11.38 -14.71
C THR A 402 15.60 11.78 -13.34
N SER A 403 14.45 12.48 -13.31
CA SER A 403 13.74 12.95 -12.12
C SER A 403 12.53 12.06 -11.79
N TYR A 404 12.54 11.48 -10.59
CA TYR A 404 11.52 10.56 -10.07
C TYR A 404 10.22 11.28 -9.64
N VAL A 405 9.12 11.17 -10.41
CA VAL A 405 7.73 11.58 -10.01
C VAL A 405 6.68 10.77 -10.81
N TYR A 406 5.55 10.25 -10.32
CA TYR A 406 5.10 9.64 -9.05
C TYR A 406 3.71 8.99 -9.32
N GLN A 407 3.26 8.02 -8.48
CA GLN A 407 1.86 7.51 -8.37
C GLN A 407 1.17 6.95 -9.63
N SER A 408 1.05 5.62 -9.71
CA SER A 408 0.04 4.96 -10.54
C SER A 408 -1.16 4.57 -9.66
N GLY A 409 -2.40 4.96 -9.99
CA GLY A 409 -3.54 4.64 -9.12
C GLY A 409 -4.94 4.77 -9.69
N LEU A 410 -5.87 4.03 -9.09
CA LEU A 410 -7.31 4.09 -9.35
C LEU A 410 -8.04 4.49 -8.06
N ASP A 411 -8.66 5.67 -8.04
CA ASP A 411 -9.37 6.21 -6.88
C ASP A 411 -10.83 6.47 -7.25
N LEU A 412 -11.74 5.58 -6.82
CA LEU A 412 -13.17 5.69 -7.09
C LEU A 412 -13.94 5.63 -5.76
N HIS A 413 -14.52 6.76 -5.36
CA HIS A 413 -15.20 6.93 -4.09
C HIS A 413 -16.65 7.38 -4.31
N GLY A 414 -17.59 6.43 -4.37
CA GLY A 414 -19.02 6.72 -4.43
C GLY A 414 -19.61 7.08 -3.07
N SER A 415 -20.86 7.53 -3.07
CA SER A 415 -21.65 7.82 -1.88
C SER A 415 -21.81 6.58 -0.99
N ALA A 416 -21.59 6.73 0.32
CA ALA A 416 -21.75 5.64 1.27
C ALA A 416 -23.22 5.47 1.68
N HIS A 417 -23.65 4.22 1.82
CA HIS A 417 -24.89 3.83 2.47
C HIS A 417 -24.63 3.40 3.90
N ASN A 418 -25.49 3.80 4.84
CA ASN A 418 -25.39 3.44 6.25
C ASN A 418 -25.56 1.93 6.47
N ILE A 419 -26.44 1.29 5.68
CA ILE A 419 -26.74 -0.14 5.72
C ILE A 419 -26.77 -0.66 4.29
N THR A 420 -25.74 -1.39 3.86
CA THR A 420 -25.70 -2.07 2.55
C THR A 420 -26.31 -3.47 2.58
N TRP A 421 -26.49 -4.05 3.76
CA TRP A 421 -26.98 -5.41 3.96
C TRP A 421 -27.76 -5.50 5.27
N THR A 422 -28.91 -6.17 5.25
CA THR A 422 -29.74 -6.47 6.43
C THR A 422 -30.52 -7.77 6.18
N ARG A 423 -31.57 -8.04 6.95
CA ARG A 423 -32.49 -9.19 6.74
C ARG A 423 -33.95 -8.75 6.64
N ILE A 424 -34.81 -9.64 6.13
CA ILE A 424 -36.26 -9.48 6.30
C ILE A 424 -36.68 -9.71 7.76
N ALA A 425 -37.57 -8.86 8.27
CA ALA A 425 -38.09 -8.95 9.63
C ALA A 425 -39.28 -9.92 9.77
N ASP A 426 -40.06 -10.06 8.70
CA ASP A 426 -41.31 -10.80 8.60
C ASP A 426 -41.32 -11.73 7.37
N THR A 427 -42.00 -12.88 7.47
CA THR A 427 -42.18 -13.81 6.35
C THR A 427 -42.98 -13.15 5.21
N VAL A 428 -42.42 -13.13 4.00
CA VAL A 428 -43.08 -12.65 2.78
C VAL A 428 -43.46 -13.82 1.88
N GLN A 429 -44.70 -13.83 1.38
CA GLN A 429 -45.19 -14.86 0.46
C GLN A 429 -44.89 -14.49 -1.00
N ALA A 430 -44.67 -15.51 -1.83
CA ALA A 430 -44.65 -15.36 -3.29
C ALA A 430 -45.92 -14.64 -3.79
N GLY A 431 -45.77 -13.79 -4.80
CA GLY A 431 -46.83 -12.91 -5.32
C GLY A 431 -46.96 -11.57 -4.60
N ASN A 432 -46.34 -11.38 -3.43
CA ASN A 432 -46.38 -10.09 -2.71
C ASN A 432 -45.39 -9.07 -3.32
N TYR A 433 -45.64 -7.79 -3.11
CA TYR A 433 -44.85 -6.65 -3.62
C TYR A 433 -44.08 -5.89 -2.53
N SER A 434 -44.09 -6.35 -1.28
CA SER A 434 -43.46 -5.61 -0.17
C SER A 434 -42.73 -6.53 0.79
N ILE A 435 -41.55 -6.09 1.22
CA ILE A 435 -40.76 -6.71 2.29
C ILE A 435 -40.55 -5.71 3.43
N THR A 436 -40.57 -6.19 4.66
CA THR A 436 -40.15 -5.44 5.85
C THR A 436 -38.72 -5.83 6.18
N LEU A 437 -37.79 -4.88 6.29
CA LEU A 437 -36.41 -5.09 6.71
C LEU A 437 -36.28 -5.10 8.24
N GLU A 438 -35.22 -5.69 8.80
CA GLU A 438 -34.92 -5.61 10.24
C GLU A 438 -34.36 -4.25 10.65
N GLU A 439 -33.61 -3.60 9.77
CA GLU A 439 -32.98 -2.29 10.02
C GLU A 439 -33.60 -1.19 9.15
N SER A 440 -33.40 0.06 9.56
CA SER A 440 -33.75 1.24 8.77
C SER A 440 -32.63 1.52 7.77
N VAL A 441 -32.97 1.64 6.49
CA VAL A 441 -32.02 1.87 5.39
C VAL A 441 -32.16 3.27 4.77
N ASP A 442 -31.13 3.71 4.05
CA ASP A 442 -31.10 4.97 3.30
C ASP A 442 -31.17 4.76 1.77
N TRP A 443 -31.61 3.56 1.36
CA TRP A 443 -31.83 3.20 -0.04
C TRP A 443 -32.86 4.13 -0.71
N GLN A 444 -32.84 4.21 -2.03
CA GLN A 444 -33.63 5.15 -2.82
C GLN A 444 -34.60 4.43 -3.77
N ILE A 445 -35.65 5.14 -4.19
CA ILE A 445 -36.54 4.62 -5.24
C ILE A 445 -35.77 4.53 -6.55
N GLY A 446 -35.80 3.36 -7.18
CA GLY A 446 -35.03 3.05 -8.37
C GLY A 446 -33.81 2.15 -8.13
N ASP A 447 -33.34 2.04 -6.88
CA ASP A 447 -32.23 1.14 -6.52
C ASP A 447 -32.61 -0.33 -6.72
N GLU A 448 -31.61 -1.18 -6.88
CA GLU A 448 -31.75 -2.63 -6.97
C GLU A 448 -31.12 -3.32 -5.76
N PHE A 449 -31.77 -4.40 -5.34
CA PHE A 449 -31.33 -5.25 -4.25
C PHE A 449 -31.53 -6.72 -4.60
N VAL A 450 -30.80 -7.58 -3.90
CA VAL A 450 -30.98 -9.04 -3.92
C VAL A 450 -31.58 -9.50 -2.61
N ILE A 451 -32.49 -10.48 -2.65
CA ILE A 451 -33.00 -11.22 -1.49
C ILE A 451 -32.64 -12.70 -1.64
N THR A 452 -31.93 -13.26 -0.65
CA THR A 452 -31.44 -14.64 -0.67
C THR A 452 -32.53 -15.64 -0.35
N THR A 453 -32.46 -16.85 -0.90
CA THR A 453 -33.36 -17.95 -0.49
C THR A 453 -33.37 -18.19 1.03
N THR A 454 -34.51 -18.69 1.54
CA THR A 454 -34.66 -19.25 2.89
C THR A 454 -34.99 -20.75 2.88
N ASP A 455 -34.96 -21.37 1.70
CA ASP A 455 -35.17 -22.81 1.51
C ASP A 455 -33.90 -23.50 1.00
N THR A 456 -34.03 -24.74 0.53
CA THR A 456 -32.88 -25.56 0.09
C THR A 456 -32.41 -25.25 -1.33
N SER A 457 -33.01 -24.30 -2.04
CA SER A 457 -32.74 -24.00 -3.45
C SER A 457 -32.10 -22.62 -3.60
N ILE A 458 -30.80 -22.60 -3.91
CA ILE A 458 -30.02 -21.36 -4.12
C ILE A 458 -30.63 -20.49 -5.23
N SER A 459 -31.22 -21.12 -6.25
CA SER A 459 -31.88 -20.45 -7.38
C SER A 459 -33.17 -19.71 -7.03
N HIS A 460 -33.64 -19.78 -5.78
CA HIS A 460 -34.76 -18.96 -5.28
C HIS A 460 -34.29 -17.59 -4.74
N THR A 461 -32.99 -17.30 -4.81
CA THR A 461 -32.45 -15.95 -4.66
C THR A 461 -32.93 -15.07 -5.82
N GLU A 462 -33.49 -13.90 -5.54
CA GLU A 462 -34.11 -13.04 -6.56
C GLU A 462 -33.69 -11.58 -6.45
N ARG A 463 -33.64 -10.89 -7.61
CA ARG A 463 -33.28 -9.47 -7.75
C ARG A 463 -34.55 -8.64 -7.93
N HIS A 464 -34.65 -7.54 -7.19
CA HIS A 464 -35.77 -6.60 -7.26
C HIS A 464 -35.29 -5.17 -7.39
N ARG A 465 -36.15 -4.31 -7.97
CA ARG A 465 -35.97 -2.86 -7.99
C ARG A 465 -36.96 -2.20 -7.05
N ILE A 466 -36.50 -1.22 -6.29
CA ILE A 466 -37.31 -0.45 -5.34
C ILE A 466 -38.25 0.49 -6.11
N ALA A 467 -39.55 0.35 -5.84
CA ALA A 467 -40.63 1.17 -6.38
C ALA A 467 -41.25 2.11 -5.33
N GLY A 468 -40.90 1.95 -4.06
CA GLY A 468 -41.37 2.80 -2.96
C GLY A 468 -40.75 2.37 -1.64
N ILE A 469 -40.62 3.31 -0.71
CA ILE A 469 -40.07 3.10 0.63
C ILE A 469 -41.01 3.75 1.64
N THR A 470 -41.34 3.04 2.72
CA THR A 470 -42.14 3.55 3.83
C THR A 470 -41.39 3.35 5.14
N ASN A 471 -41.28 4.41 5.95
CA ASN A 471 -40.59 4.43 7.24
C ASN A 471 -39.16 3.88 7.19
N ASN A 472 -38.47 4.06 6.05
CA ASN A 472 -37.12 3.57 5.77
C ASN A 472 -36.89 2.05 6.00
N ARG A 473 -37.96 1.26 6.10
CA ARG A 473 -37.90 -0.15 6.52
C ARG A 473 -38.81 -1.06 5.70
N ILE A 474 -39.89 -0.54 5.13
CA ILE A 474 -40.78 -1.29 4.23
C ILE A 474 -40.40 -0.92 2.80
N ILE A 475 -39.88 -1.89 2.05
CA ILE A 475 -39.47 -1.75 0.65
C ILE A 475 -40.56 -2.35 -0.23
N ARG A 476 -41.10 -1.55 -1.14
CA ARG A 476 -42.03 -2.00 -2.18
C ARG A 476 -41.28 -2.24 -3.47
N THR A 477 -41.48 -3.39 -4.10
CA THR A 477 -40.81 -3.81 -5.35
C THR A 477 -41.59 -3.38 -6.60
N THR A 478 -40.90 -3.33 -7.75
CA THR A 478 -41.53 -3.09 -9.07
C THR A 478 -42.26 -4.32 -9.62
N LYS A 479 -41.84 -5.52 -9.22
CA LYS A 479 -42.40 -6.82 -9.60
C LYS A 479 -42.73 -7.62 -8.33
N PRO A 480 -43.72 -8.52 -8.35
CA PRO A 480 -43.98 -9.37 -7.19
C PRO A 480 -42.80 -10.32 -6.95
N LEU A 481 -42.56 -10.69 -5.69
CA LEU A 481 -41.60 -11.72 -5.33
C LEU A 481 -42.04 -13.07 -5.92
N SER A 482 -41.09 -13.81 -6.47
CA SER A 482 -41.32 -15.09 -7.13
C SER A 482 -41.40 -16.24 -6.11
N TYR A 483 -40.75 -16.07 -4.95
CA TYR A 483 -40.61 -17.09 -3.93
C TYR A 483 -41.06 -16.59 -2.55
N THR A 484 -41.41 -17.53 -1.67
CA THR A 484 -41.75 -17.23 -0.27
C THR A 484 -40.48 -17.24 0.57
N HIS A 485 -40.15 -16.12 1.20
CA HIS A 485 -38.99 -15.98 2.07
C HIS A 485 -39.44 -15.98 3.53
N GLN A 486 -38.97 -16.96 4.30
CA GLN A 486 -39.45 -17.27 5.64
C GLN A 486 -38.59 -16.67 6.73
N VAL A 487 -39.24 -16.15 7.76
CA VAL A 487 -38.61 -15.76 9.03
C VAL A 487 -38.97 -16.78 10.10
N ILE A 488 -37.97 -17.54 10.56
CA ILE A 488 -38.11 -18.58 11.58
C ILE A 488 -37.25 -18.19 12.79
N ARG A 489 -37.90 -18.00 13.94
CA ARG A 489 -37.25 -17.82 15.25
C ARG A 489 -37.68 -19.00 16.13
N ARG A 490 -36.76 -19.90 16.49
CA ARG A 490 -37.02 -21.05 17.37
C ARG A 490 -36.00 -21.12 18.50
N SER A 491 -36.49 -21.26 19.73
CA SER A 491 -35.67 -21.59 20.90
C SER A 491 -35.88 -23.05 21.29
N PHE A 492 -34.81 -23.69 21.78
CA PHE A 492 -34.77 -25.09 22.17
C PHE A 492 -34.59 -25.22 23.69
N SER A 493 -35.04 -26.34 24.27
CA SER A 493 -35.03 -26.59 25.72
C SER A 493 -33.62 -26.66 26.34
N ASN A 494 -32.57 -26.85 25.51
CA ASN A 494 -31.17 -26.81 25.90
C ASN A 494 -30.59 -25.37 25.93
N GLY A 495 -31.41 -24.34 25.71
CA GLY A 495 -30.98 -22.93 25.66
C GLY A 495 -30.42 -22.47 24.30
N SER A 496 -30.31 -23.35 23.30
CA SER A 496 -29.94 -22.95 21.94
C SER A 496 -31.09 -22.24 21.21
N SER A 497 -30.78 -21.38 20.25
CA SER A 497 -31.77 -20.74 19.38
C SER A 497 -31.33 -20.76 17.91
N VAL A 498 -32.28 -20.98 17.00
CA VAL A 498 -32.10 -20.86 15.56
C VAL A 498 -32.89 -19.66 15.05
N TYR A 499 -32.21 -18.83 14.26
CA TYR A 499 -32.79 -17.72 13.53
C TYR A 499 -32.48 -17.86 12.04
N ILE A 500 -33.53 -17.93 11.21
CA ILE A 500 -33.46 -17.96 9.75
C ILE A 500 -34.30 -16.79 9.24
N ALA A 501 -33.73 -16.00 8.34
CA ALA A 501 -34.41 -15.00 7.54
C ALA A 501 -33.55 -14.67 6.32
N ALA A 502 -34.18 -14.30 5.21
CA ALA A 502 -33.47 -13.92 4.00
C ALA A 502 -32.58 -12.71 4.27
N ALA A 503 -31.34 -12.78 3.81
CA ALA A 503 -30.47 -11.62 3.67
C ALA A 503 -30.98 -10.74 2.52
N VAL A 504 -30.92 -9.42 2.72
CA VAL A 504 -31.29 -8.42 1.72
C VAL A 504 -30.10 -7.48 1.54
N GLY A 505 -29.51 -7.48 0.35
CA GLY A 505 -28.31 -6.71 0.02
C GLY A 505 -28.56 -5.69 -1.08
N LEU A 506 -28.15 -4.44 -0.86
CA LEU A 506 -28.16 -3.38 -1.87
C LEU A 506 -27.11 -3.68 -2.96
N LEU A 507 -27.52 -3.58 -4.22
CA LEU A 507 -26.63 -3.70 -5.38
C LEU A 507 -26.24 -2.33 -5.93
N THR A 508 -27.15 -1.36 -5.92
CA THR A 508 -26.95 -0.07 -6.57
C THR A 508 -25.95 0.83 -5.83
N HIS A 509 -25.01 1.39 -6.60
CA HIS A 509 -24.17 2.52 -6.19
C HIS A 509 -24.12 3.56 -7.33
N ASN A 510 -23.73 4.80 -7.02
CA ASN A 510 -23.71 5.89 -7.99
C ASN A 510 -22.50 5.84 -8.95
N ILE A 511 -21.37 5.26 -8.56
CA ILE A 511 -20.26 4.93 -9.48
C ILE A 511 -20.43 3.47 -9.91
N ARG A 512 -20.57 3.24 -11.23
CA ARG A 512 -20.82 1.92 -11.81
C ARG A 512 -19.82 1.60 -12.92
N ILE A 513 -19.24 0.42 -12.84
CA ILE A 513 -18.40 -0.17 -13.90
C ILE A 513 -19.19 -1.32 -14.51
N ILE A 514 -19.54 -1.19 -15.79
CA ILE A 514 -20.56 -2.01 -16.45
C ILE A 514 -19.96 -2.69 -17.68
N SER A 515 -19.95 -4.02 -17.69
CA SER A 515 -19.75 -4.76 -18.95
C SER A 515 -21.08 -4.91 -19.67
N THR A 516 -21.13 -4.60 -20.97
CA THR A 516 -22.34 -4.80 -21.80
C THR A 516 -22.35 -6.17 -22.51
N GLY A 517 -21.58 -7.14 -22.02
CA GLY A 517 -21.53 -8.48 -22.57
C GLY A 517 -22.80 -9.28 -22.29
N VAL A 518 -23.20 -10.12 -23.25
CA VAL A 518 -24.21 -11.15 -22.99
C VAL A 518 -23.52 -12.29 -22.24
N GLN A 519 -24.09 -12.75 -21.12
CA GLN A 519 -23.53 -13.83 -20.30
C GLN A 519 -23.34 -15.16 -21.06
N SER A 520 -23.89 -15.31 -22.26
CA SER A 520 -23.64 -16.45 -23.16
C SER A 520 -22.25 -16.45 -23.80
N ASP A 521 -21.64 -15.29 -24.00
CA ASP A 521 -20.62 -15.12 -25.05
C ASP A 521 -19.19 -15.37 -24.55
N ARG A 522 -19.03 -15.84 -23.31
CA ARG A 522 -17.74 -16.08 -22.61
C ARG A 522 -16.83 -14.85 -22.47
N ALA A 523 -17.23 -13.72 -23.01
CA ALA A 523 -16.46 -12.48 -23.01
C ALA A 523 -17.02 -11.53 -21.95
N SER A 524 -16.13 -11.03 -21.10
CA SER A 524 -16.45 -10.14 -19.99
C SER A 524 -15.19 -9.38 -19.59
N VAL A 525 -15.40 -8.25 -18.91
CA VAL A 525 -14.36 -7.31 -18.52
C VAL A 525 -13.68 -7.79 -17.24
N LYS A 526 -12.35 -7.75 -17.24
CA LYS A 526 -11.50 -8.03 -16.07
C LYS A 526 -10.67 -6.82 -15.74
N ILE A 527 -10.79 -6.30 -14.52
CA ILE A 527 -9.87 -5.28 -14.01
C ILE A 527 -8.61 -6.01 -13.54
N SER A 528 -7.47 -5.77 -14.20
CA SER A 528 -6.19 -6.37 -13.86
C SER A 528 -5.22 -5.30 -13.38
N ILE A 529 -4.99 -5.26 -12.07
CA ILE A 529 -3.94 -4.44 -11.46
C ILE A 529 -2.71 -5.34 -11.33
N VAL A 530 -1.70 -5.08 -12.16
CA VAL A 530 -0.54 -5.97 -12.32
C VAL A 530 0.76 -5.16 -12.38
N ASN A 531 1.70 -5.47 -11.47
CA ASN A 531 3.07 -4.97 -11.59
C ASN A 531 3.85 -5.89 -12.54
N THR A 532 3.93 -5.48 -13.80
CA THR A 532 4.62 -6.24 -14.85
C THR A 532 6.05 -5.74 -15.02
N SER A 533 6.97 -6.64 -15.39
CA SER A 533 8.43 -6.45 -15.33
C SER A 533 9.00 -5.45 -16.34
N SER A 534 8.70 -4.17 -16.13
CA SER A 534 9.34 -3.01 -16.76
C SER A 534 10.62 -2.63 -16.01
N ILE A 535 11.63 -2.18 -16.77
CA ILE A 535 12.90 -1.62 -16.25
C ILE A 535 12.70 -0.29 -15.50
N TYR A 536 11.50 0.30 -15.60
CA TYR A 536 11.05 1.45 -14.81
C TYR A 536 9.83 1.05 -13.98
N ARG A 537 9.94 1.16 -12.65
CA ARG A 537 8.85 0.93 -11.70
C ARG A 537 8.36 2.27 -11.12
N PRO A 538 7.06 2.59 -11.20
CA PRO A 538 6.44 3.59 -10.33
C PRO A 538 6.67 3.26 -8.85
N ASN A 539 7.05 4.25 -8.05
CA ASN A 539 7.31 4.06 -6.62
C ASN A 539 6.02 3.85 -5.78
N ILE A 540 4.84 4.19 -6.32
CA ILE A 540 3.56 4.12 -5.63
C ILE A 540 2.55 3.51 -6.61
N PHE A 541 1.88 2.44 -6.16
CA PHE A 541 0.82 1.74 -6.88
C PHE A 541 -0.32 1.47 -5.91
N HIS A 542 -1.50 2.04 -6.14
CA HIS A 542 -2.63 1.88 -5.23
C HIS A 542 -3.99 1.78 -5.93
N VAL A 543 -4.96 1.19 -5.22
CA VAL A 543 -6.34 1.05 -5.70
C VAL A 543 -7.30 1.35 -4.54
N SER A 544 -7.93 2.52 -4.57
CA SER A 544 -8.85 3.00 -3.53
C SER A 544 -10.28 2.92 -4.08
N LEU A 545 -11.03 1.88 -3.69
CA LEU A 545 -12.40 1.67 -4.17
C LEU A 545 -13.35 1.70 -2.98
N SER A 546 -14.26 2.67 -2.94
CA SER A 546 -15.38 2.64 -1.99
C SER A 546 -16.72 2.94 -2.62
N ASN A 547 -17.73 2.14 -2.27
CA ASN A 547 -19.12 2.29 -2.72
C ASN A 547 -19.22 2.35 -4.26
N VAL A 548 -18.57 1.41 -4.94
CA VAL A 548 -18.58 1.24 -6.40
C VAL A 548 -19.34 -0.04 -6.74
N GLN A 549 -20.22 0.00 -7.74
CA GLN A 549 -20.92 -1.16 -8.25
C GLN A 549 -20.21 -1.71 -9.49
N PHE A 550 -19.95 -3.02 -9.51
CA PHE A 550 -19.41 -3.73 -10.67
C PHE A 550 -20.47 -4.65 -11.27
N ILE A 551 -20.83 -4.44 -12.53
CA ILE A 551 -21.90 -5.17 -13.22
C ILE A 551 -21.32 -5.98 -14.38
N GLY A 552 -21.57 -7.29 -14.40
CA GLY A 552 -21.21 -8.18 -15.51
C GLY A 552 -19.72 -8.47 -15.69
N ILE A 553 -18.90 -8.27 -14.64
CA ILE A 553 -17.44 -8.45 -14.70
C ILE A 553 -16.99 -9.88 -14.39
N GLY A 554 -15.79 -10.26 -14.84
CA GLY A 554 -15.17 -11.58 -14.63
C GLY A 554 -15.18 -12.44 -15.88
N GLN A 555 -13.99 -12.81 -16.34
CA GLN A 555 -13.80 -13.50 -17.61
C GLN A 555 -14.13 -15.00 -17.51
N PHE A 556 -14.72 -15.57 -18.56
CA PHE A 556 -14.73 -17.02 -18.74
C PHE A 556 -13.44 -17.45 -19.43
N SER A 557 -12.74 -18.44 -18.84
CA SER A 557 -11.61 -19.11 -19.47
C SER A 557 -11.81 -20.63 -19.38
N ASP A 558 -11.51 -21.34 -20.48
CA ASP A 558 -11.43 -22.81 -20.50
C ASP A 558 -10.15 -23.32 -19.79
N SER A 559 -9.30 -22.44 -19.24
CA SER A 559 -8.14 -22.86 -18.45
C SER A 559 -8.53 -23.38 -17.05
N SER A 560 -7.66 -24.24 -16.51
CA SER A 560 -7.77 -24.76 -15.14
C SER A 560 -7.38 -23.75 -14.07
N SER A 561 -6.98 -22.52 -14.43
CA SER A 561 -6.54 -21.51 -13.44
C SER A 561 -7.70 -20.66 -12.94
N GLU A 562 -7.88 -20.60 -11.62
CA GLU A 562 -8.91 -19.75 -10.99
C GLU A 562 -8.62 -18.25 -11.18
N ILE A 563 -7.35 -17.90 -11.39
CA ILE A 563 -6.86 -16.53 -11.64
C ILE A 563 -7.48 -15.90 -12.90
N GLU A 564 -7.82 -16.69 -13.92
CA GLU A 564 -8.43 -16.19 -15.15
C GLU A 564 -9.93 -15.93 -15.03
N LYS A 565 -10.55 -16.27 -13.89
CA LYS A 565 -12.01 -16.21 -13.66
C LYS A 565 -12.48 -15.01 -12.82
N SER A 566 -11.56 -14.31 -12.15
CA SER A 566 -11.84 -13.17 -11.28
C SER A 566 -12.36 -11.92 -12.03
N GLY A 567 -13.34 -11.21 -11.46
CA GLY A 567 -13.77 -9.88 -11.94
C GLY A 567 -12.71 -8.78 -11.73
N ILE A 568 -12.12 -8.75 -10.55
CA ILE A 568 -10.96 -7.92 -10.23
C ILE A 568 -9.82 -8.86 -9.86
N PHE A 569 -8.68 -8.71 -10.53
CA PHE A 569 -7.42 -9.36 -10.19
C PHE A 569 -6.43 -8.30 -9.76
N ILE A 570 -5.85 -8.51 -8.58
CA ILE A 570 -4.85 -7.62 -8.00
C ILE A 570 -3.61 -8.45 -7.71
N SER A 571 -2.51 -8.16 -8.39
CA SER A 571 -1.18 -8.67 -8.05
C SER A 571 -0.21 -7.52 -7.81
N SER A 572 0.60 -7.65 -6.78
CA SER A 572 1.75 -6.77 -6.50
C SER A 572 1.39 -5.30 -6.25
N ILE A 573 0.44 -5.05 -5.33
CA ILE A 573 0.28 -3.74 -4.68
C ILE A 573 1.59 -3.40 -3.97
N ASN A 574 2.11 -2.18 -4.13
CA ASN A 574 3.31 -1.77 -3.43
C ASN A 574 2.97 -1.31 -1.99
N ALA A 575 3.26 -2.15 -1.00
CA ALA A 575 2.91 -1.92 0.42
C ALA A 575 3.64 -0.73 1.08
N SER A 576 4.56 -0.06 0.39
CA SER A 576 5.55 0.84 1.00
C SER A 576 5.09 2.27 1.33
N MET A 577 3.81 2.64 1.19
CA MET A 577 3.32 3.99 1.56
C MET A 577 1.92 4.02 2.18
N SER A 578 1.86 4.37 3.48
CA SER A 578 0.62 4.60 4.24
C SER A 578 -0.20 5.80 3.76
N ALA A 579 0.38 6.70 2.95
CA ALA A 579 -0.30 7.87 2.40
C ALA A 579 -1.31 7.55 1.27
N TRP A 580 -1.23 6.36 0.67
CA TRP A 580 -2.10 5.92 -0.43
C TRP A 580 -2.60 4.49 -0.19
N PRO A 581 -3.53 4.30 0.77
CA PRO A 581 -4.00 2.98 1.16
C PRO A 581 -4.76 2.30 0.01
N THR A 582 -4.47 1.03 -0.24
CA THR A 582 -5.25 0.21 -1.18
C THR A 582 -6.35 -0.53 -0.45
N TYR A 583 -7.59 -0.38 -0.89
CA TYR A 583 -8.76 -1.01 -0.27
C TYR A 583 -9.94 -1.16 -1.22
N ILE A 584 -10.82 -2.09 -0.88
CA ILE A 584 -12.18 -2.23 -1.44
C ILE A 584 -13.15 -2.18 -0.26
N ARG A 585 -14.05 -1.19 -0.22
CA ARG A 585 -14.94 -0.95 0.93
C ARG A 585 -16.37 -0.62 0.49
N GLY A 586 -17.35 -1.43 0.87
CA GLY A 586 -18.76 -1.18 0.54
C GLY A 586 -19.10 -1.31 -0.96
N CYS A 587 -18.21 -1.87 -1.78
CA CYS A 587 -18.48 -2.12 -3.19
C CYS A 587 -19.39 -3.33 -3.39
N SER A 588 -20.20 -3.32 -4.46
CA SER A 588 -21.09 -4.42 -4.85
C SER A 588 -20.62 -5.10 -6.14
N PHE A 589 -20.81 -6.40 -6.23
CA PHE A 589 -20.47 -7.23 -7.40
C PHE A 589 -21.74 -7.93 -7.90
N ASP A 590 -22.09 -7.70 -9.16
CA ASP A 590 -23.42 -7.97 -9.70
C ASP A 590 -23.35 -8.71 -11.04
N GLY A 591 -23.91 -9.91 -11.11
CA GLY A 591 -24.10 -10.66 -12.37
C GLY A 591 -22.83 -11.07 -13.10
N GLY A 592 -21.72 -11.30 -12.40
CA GLY A 592 -20.45 -11.75 -12.98
C GLY A 592 -20.42 -13.26 -13.25
N PHE A 593 -19.51 -13.73 -14.12
CA PHE A 593 -19.43 -15.16 -14.48
C PHE A 593 -19.11 -16.12 -13.32
N ASN A 594 -18.63 -15.60 -12.19
CA ASN A 594 -18.24 -16.39 -11.01
C ASN A 594 -18.73 -15.77 -9.69
N THR A 595 -19.80 -14.94 -9.73
CA THR A 595 -20.51 -14.53 -8.50
C THR A 595 -21.46 -15.66 -8.08
N ALA A 596 -21.25 -16.19 -6.87
CA ALA A 596 -22.05 -17.27 -6.28
C ALA A 596 -23.46 -16.83 -5.88
#